data_AF-A0A7J3J7G4-F1
#
_entry.id   AF-A0A7J3J7G4-F1
#
_cell.length_a   1.000
_cell.length_b   1.000
_cell.length_c   1.000
_cell.angle_alpha   90.00
_cell.angle_beta   90.00
_cell.angle_gamma   90.00
#
_symmetry.space_group_name_H-M   'P 1'
#
loop_
_entity.id
_entity.type
_entity.pdbx_description
1 polymer ?
#
loop_
_entity_poly.entity_id
_entity_poly.type
_entity_poly.pdbx_seq_one_letter_code
_entity_poly.pdbx_strand_id
1 'polypeptide(L)' 'ECEKARMESLNRLIENARKMGANAVIGADFETSDILQGTATVFAAYGTAVVVKPRDKRE' A
#
# COMPACT_ATOMS: atom_id res chain seq x y z
N GLU A 1 -11.19 -15.06 -0.89
CA GLU A 1 -11.39 -13.86 -1.72
C GLU A 1 -10.93 -12.54 -1.07
N CYS A 2 -11.41 -12.16 0.12
CA CYS A 2 -10.99 -10.88 0.75
C CYS A 2 -9.48 -10.76 1.00
N GLU A 3 -8.82 -11.82 1.49
CA GLU A 3 -7.36 -11.79 1.68
C GLU A 3 -6.60 -11.64 0.36
N LYS A 4 -7.10 -12.27 -0.71
CA LYS A 4 -6.53 -12.15 -2.06
C LYS A 4 -6.67 -10.71 -2.58
N ALA A 5 -7.86 -10.11 -2.43
CA ALA A 5 -8.09 -8.72 -2.81
C ALA A 5 -7.21 -7.75 -2.01
N ARG A 6 -7.04 -7.99 -0.70
CA ARG A 6 -6.15 -7.22 0.16
C ARG A 6 -4.69 -7.30 -0.30
N MET A 7 -4.21 -8.50 -0.59
CA MET A 7 -2.85 -8.71 -1.12
C MET A 7 -2.68 -8.04 -2.49
N GLU A 8 -3.67 -8.11 -3.36
CA GLU A 8 -3.61 -7.48 -4.68
C GLU A 8 -3.51 -5.96 -4.58
N SER A 9 -4.32 -5.32 -3.72
CA SER A 9 -4.25 -3.88 -3.48
C SER A 9 -2.91 -3.45 -2.89
N LEU A 10 -2.35 -4.23 -1.97
CA LEU A 10 -1.00 -3.99 -1.44
C LEU A 10 0.08 -4.12 -2.52
N ASN A 11 0.00 -5.15 -3.38
CA ASN A 11 0.95 -5.34 -4.48
C ASN A 11 0.89 -4.16 -5.46
N ARG A 12 -0.30 -3.66 -5.78
CA ARG A 12 -0.49 -2.47 -6.61
C ARG A 12 0.15 -1.22 -5.97
N LEU A 13 -0.02 -1.03 -4.66
CA LEU A 13 0.62 0.07 -3.92
C LEU A 13 2.15 0.00 -4.02
N ILE A 14 2.72 -1.19 -3.79
CA ILE A 14 4.18 -1.42 -3.87
C ILE A 14 4.69 -1.18 -5.29
N GLU A 15 4.00 -1.71 -6.29
CA GLU A 15 4.38 -1.56 -7.70
C GLU A 15 4.35 -0.09 -8.14
N ASN A 16 3.34 0.67 -7.73
CA ASN A 16 3.27 2.10 -7.99
C ASN A 16 4.41 2.86 -7.31
N ALA A 17 4.71 2.56 -6.05
CA ALA A 17 5.84 3.16 -5.34
C ALA A 17 7.19 2.86 -6.05
N ARG A 18 7.39 1.62 -6.51
CA ARG A 18 8.58 1.24 -7.29
C ARG A 18 8.69 2.01 -8.60
N LYS A 19 7.58 2.18 -9.33
CA LYS A 19 7.53 3.00 -10.57
C LYS A 19 7.88 4.46 -10.32
N MET A 20 7.63 4.97 -9.12
CA MET A 20 8.04 6.32 -8.69
C MET A 20 9.51 6.40 -8.26
N GLY A 21 10.25 5.29 -8.25
CA GLY A 21 11.64 5.22 -7.78
C GLY A 21 11.80 5.14 -6.27
N ALA A 22 10.72 4.89 -5.52
CA ALA A 22 10.79 4.72 -4.07
C ALA A 22 11.35 3.34 -3.69
N ASN A 23 12.03 3.28 -2.54
CA ASN A 23 12.54 2.03 -1.96
C ASN A 23 11.77 1.59 -0.70
N ALA A 24 10.83 2.42 -0.23
CA ALA A 24 9.95 2.12 0.89
C ALA A 24 8.59 2.83 0.73
N VAL A 25 7.59 2.31 1.42
CA VAL A 25 6.29 2.98 1.63
C VAL A 25 6.11 3.16 3.14
N ILE A 26 5.84 4.37 3.58
CA ILE A 26 5.56 4.70 4.99
C ILE A 26 4.13 5.17 5.17
N GLY A 27 3.59 5.01 6.39
CA GLY A 27 2.19 5.33 6.68
C GLY A 27 1.23 4.52 5.81
N ALA A 28 1.57 3.25 5.56
CA ALA A 28 0.73 2.37 4.76
C ALA A 28 -0.51 1.96 5.55
N ASP A 29 -1.69 2.08 4.95
CA ASP A 29 -2.96 1.69 5.54
C ASP A 29 -3.91 1.14 4.46
N PHE A 30 -5.02 0.55 4.91
CA PHE A 30 -6.05 -0.03 4.09
C PHE A 30 -7.39 0.65 4.33
N GLU A 31 -8.14 0.85 3.26
CA GLU A 31 -9.53 1.29 3.33
C GLU A 31 -10.41 0.28 2.62
N THR A 32 -11.57 -0.01 3.21
CA THR A 32 -12.58 -0.88 2.60
C THR A 32 -13.87 -0.11 2.44
N SER A 33 -14.53 -0.30 1.31
CA SER A 33 -15.86 0.26 1.06
C SER A 33 -16.76 -0.81 0.48
N ASP A 34 -17.91 -1.01 1.11
CA ASP A 34 -18.95 -1.88 0.58
C ASP A 34 -19.69 -1.18 -0.55
N ILE A 35 -19.80 -1.85 -1.67
CA ILE A 35 -20.48 -1.40 -2.88
C ILE A 35 -21.58 -2.40 -3.22
N LEU A 36 -22.47 -2.03 -4.16
CA LEU A 36 -23.57 -2.89 -4.63
C LEU A 36 -24.44 -3.43 -3.49
N GLN A 37 -24.82 -2.54 -2.56
CA GLN A 37 -25.65 -2.87 -1.39
C GLN A 37 -25.07 -4.04 -0.54
N GLY A 38 -23.74 -4.11 -0.43
CA GLY A 38 -23.06 -5.15 0.36
C GLY A 38 -22.72 -6.43 -0.40
N THR A 39 -22.97 -6.46 -1.71
CA THR A 39 -22.65 -7.63 -2.55
C THR A 39 -21.17 -7.68 -2.94
N ALA A 40 -20.45 -6.56 -2.88
CA ALA A 40 -19.02 -6.51 -3.15
C ALA A 40 -18.31 -5.51 -2.23
N THR A 41 -17.08 -5.82 -1.86
CA THR A 41 -16.22 -4.96 -1.03
C THR A 41 -14.99 -4.55 -1.84
N VAL A 42 -14.76 -3.25 -1.94
CA VAL A 42 -13.55 -2.68 -2.54
C VAL A 42 -12.48 -2.60 -1.47
N PHE A 43 -11.27 -3.05 -1.82
CA PHE A 43 -10.07 -2.91 -0.99
C PHE A 43 -9.14 -1.89 -1.63
N ALA A 44 -8.90 -0.78 -0.95
CA ALA A 44 -7.88 0.20 -1.30
C ALA A 44 -6.70 0.09 -0.32
N ALA A 45 -5.50 0.37 -0.82
CA ALA A 45 -4.29 0.50 -0.01
C ALA A 45 -3.62 1.81 -0.41
N TYR A 46 -3.15 2.57 0.58
CA TYR A 46 -2.49 3.86 0.36
C TYR A 46 -1.31 4.02 1.32
N GLY A 47 -0.45 4.98 1.02
CA GLY A 47 0.74 5.29 1.80
C GLY A 47 1.64 6.29 1.07
N THR A 48 2.76 6.65 1.68
CA THR A 48 3.72 7.60 1.10
C THR A 48 4.95 6.88 0.57
N ALA A 49 5.19 6.99 -0.73
CA ALA A 49 6.38 6.46 -1.39
C ALA A 49 7.61 7.32 -1.06
N VAL A 50 8.65 6.72 -0.51
CA VAL A 50 9.86 7.43 -0.03
C VAL A 50 11.14 6.72 -0.44
N VAL A 51 12.24 7.49 -0.46
CA VAL A 51 13.60 6.95 -0.58
C VAL A 51 14.31 7.13 0.76
N VAL A 52 14.57 6.03 1.45
CA VAL A 52 15.29 6.04 2.74
C VAL A 52 16.72 5.57 2.59
N LYS A 53 17.58 6.01 3.51
CA LYS A 53 18.96 5.53 3.67
C LYS A 53 19.16 5.07 5.12
N PRO A 54 20.07 4.11 5.39
CA PRO A 54 20.44 3.77 6.75
C PRO A 54 20.85 5.01 7.54
N ARG A 55 20.43 5.09 8.81
CA ARG A 55 20.91 6.15 9.70
C ARG A 55 22.40 5.92 9.96
N ASP A 56 23.23 6.96 9.77
CA ASP A 56 24.64 6.88 10.15
C ASP A 56 24.71 6.68 11.67
N LYS A 57 25.53 5.73 12.12
CA LYS A 57 25.64 5.34 13.53
C LYS A 57 26.61 6.23 14.31
N ARG A 58 27.14 7.28 13.69
CA ARG A 58 28.05 8.25 14.30
C ARG A 58 27.28 9.48 14.77
N GLU A 59 26.61 9.32 15.90
CA GLU A 59 26.28 10.39 16.84
C GLU A 59 26.64 9.90 18.25
#